data_AF-A0A7Z9K9V1-F1
#
_entry.id   AF-A0A7Z9K9V1-F1
#
_cell.length_a   1.000
_cell.length_b   1.000
_cell.length_c   1.000
_cell.angle_alpha   90.00
_cell.angle_beta   90.00
_cell.angle_gamma   90.00
#
_symmetry.space_group_name_H-M   'P 1'
#
loop_
_entity.id
_entity.type
_entity.pdbx_description
1 polymer ?
#
loop_
_entity_poly.entity_id
_entity_poly.type
_entity_poly.pdbx_seq_one_letter_code
_entity_poly.pdbx_strand_id
1 'polypeptide(L)'
;MANPKVAVVVPSDRGGDSYREMEAAGCNVELADESWSTGFNATEEAYLSLCADADAVIGGRLEGLLITRDRLSQLKNLRIYCRYNIGYDDIDLEAATDLGIIVTNSPVESNWGSVAENAFALMLCLLKRIPERDRHVREGGWRQDEPSAQYIGRRLDGYEGLTVGLIGLGRVGSRMADLLQPWRVKLLACDPYVDQSKFVHHNTIPVDMKTLLQESDVVSLHCDLNGETRQMINQKQFGLMKPTAIFLNTARGGLVDYDALFNALDKDVIAGAGLDVFEIEPLPKQSPILDLGNKVVLTPHSAGRTPGGINRNAVVLQTEILLTALRGVVPKCVVNTEVLPKWRERFGDKCLI
;
A
#
# COMPACT_ATOMS: atom_id res chain seq x y z
N MET A 1 -10.22 8.22 -37.93
CA MET A 1 -9.21 7.56 -37.06
C MET A 1 -9.90 6.44 -36.32
N ALA A 2 -9.22 5.35 -36.00
CA ALA A 2 -9.79 4.35 -35.10
C ALA A 2 -10.03 4.99 -33.72
N ASN A 3 -11.08 4.58 -33.03
CA ASN A 3 -11.37 5.03 -31.66
C ASN A 3 -10.20 4.65 -30.74
N PRO A 4 -9.78 5.53 -29.81
CA PRO A 4 -8.67 5.21 -28.91
C PRO A 4 -8.98 4.00 -28.06
N LYS A 5 -8.02 3.06 -27.97
CA LYS A 5 -8.21 1.83 -27.21
C LYS A 5 -7.81 2.02 -25.75
N VAL A 6 -8.69 1.62 -24.84
CA VAL A 6 -8.48 1.60 -23.40
C VAL A 6 -8.49 0.16 -22.90
N ALA A 7 -7.37 -0.31 -22.38
CA ALA A 7 -7.25 -1.64 -21.79
C ALA A 7 -7.44 -1.60 -20.27
N VAL A 8 -8.36 -2.40 -19.74
CA VAL A 8 -8.68 -2.47 -18.31
C VAL A 8 -8.11 -3.75 -17.69
N VAL A 9 -6.95 -3.69 -17.04
CA VAL A 9 -6.17 -4.88 -16.64
C VAL A 9 -6.59 -5.51 -15.30
N VAL A 10 -7.22 -4.77 -14.38
CA VAL A 10 -7.83 -5.35 -13.17
C VAL A 10 -9.14 -4.60 -12.91
N PRO A 11 -10.23 -5.03 -13.56
CA PRO A 11 -11.52 -4.36 -13.49
C PRO A 11 -12.01 -4.25 -12.04
N SER A 12 -12.27 -3.03 -11.58
CA SER A 12 -12.72 -2.75 -10.21
C SER A 12 -14.09 -2.08 -10.15
N ASP A 13 -14.55 -1.49 -11.26
CA ASP A 13 -15.89 -0.94 -11.39
C ASP A 13 -16.88 -2.05 -11.76
N ARG A 14 -17.62 -2.54 -10.76
CA ARG A 14 -18.66 -3.55 -10.97
C ARG A 14 -19.94 -2.98 -11.59
N GLY A 15 -20.18 -1.67 -11.47
CA GLY A 15 -21.34 -1.01 -12.07
C GLY A 15 -21.11 -0.69 -13.55
N GLY A 16 -19.84 -0.57 -13.96
CA GLY A 16 -19.43 -0.23 -15.32
C GLY A 16 -19.74 1.22 -15.71
N ASP A 17 -19.98 2.09 -14.73
CA ASP A 17 -20.25 3.52 -14.97
C ASP A 17 -19.05 4.20 -15.62
N SER A 18 -17.84 3.91 -15.13
CA SER A 18 -16.59 4.43 -15.68
C SER A 18 -16.32 3.94 -17.11
N TYR A 19 -16.64 2.68 -17.41
CA TYR A 19 -16.46 2.14 -18.76
C TYR A 19 -17.43 2.81 -19.74
N ARG A 20 -18.70 2.98 -19.35
CA ARG A 20 -19.69 3.73 -20.15
C ARG A 20 -19.28 5.20 -20.34
N GLU A 21 -18.68 5.82 -19.33
CA GLU A 21 -18.16 7.19 -19.45
C GLU A 21 -17.03 7.27 -20.50
N MET A 22 -16.09 6.31 -20.50
CA MET A 22 -15.03 6.23 -21.51
C MET A 22 -15.58 5.96 -22.91
N GLU A 23 -16.54 5.05 -23.05
CA GLU A 23 -17.23 4.75 -24.31
C GLU A 23 -18.01 5.96 -24.84
N ALA A 24 -18.70 6.70 -23.97
CA ALA A 24 -19.40 7.93 -24.32
C ALA A 24 -18.46 9.05 -24.78
N ALA A 25 -17.21 9.02 -24.31
CA ALA A 25 -16.14 9.88 -24.81
C ALA A 25 -15.50 9.37 -26.12
N GLY A 26 -15.97 8.25 -26.68
CA GLY A 26 -15.49 7.73 -27.96
C GLY A 26 -14.36 6.71 -27.85
N CYS A 27 -14.05 6.19 -26.66
CA CYS A 27 -13.05 5.14 -26.48
C CYS A 27 -13.59 3.75 -26.88
N ASN A 28 -12.70 2.87 -27.36
CA ASN A 28 -12.93 1.43 -27.40
C ASN A 28 -12.40 0.80 -26.10
N VAL A 29 -13.28 0.37 -25.19
CA VAL A 29 -12.90 -0.18 -23.88
C VAL A 29 -12.83 -1.70 -23.96
N GLU A 30 -11.65 -2.26 -23.68
CA GLU A 30 -11.43 -3.71 -23.61
C GLU A 30 -11.08 -4.10 -22.17
N LEU A 31 -11.88 -5.01 -21.60
CA LEU A 31 -11.70 -5.48 -20.23
C LEU A 31 -10.89 -6.77 -20.24
N ALA A 32 -10.00 -6.90 -19.24
CA ALA A 32 -9.40 -8.18 -18.91
C ALA A 32 -10.45 -9.20 -18.48
N ASP A 33 -10.07 -10.48 -18.55
CA ASP A 33 -10.84 -11.59 -18.04
C ASP A 33 -11.17 -11.41 -16.53
N GLU A 34 -12.34 -11.87 -16.11
CA GLU A 34 -12.81 -11.72 -14.72
C GLU A 34 -11.87 -12.39 -13.70
N SER A 35 -11.12 -13.41 -14.11
CA SER A 35 -10.11 -14.06 -13.28
C SER A 35 -8.99 -13.13 -12.81
N TRP A 36 -8.83 -11.95 -13.43
CA TRP A 36 -7.82 -10.95 -13.05
C TRP A 36 -8.35 -9.96 -12.00
N SER A 37 -9.63 -10.01 -11.64
CA SER A 37 -10.28 -9.06 -10.71
C SER A 37 -9.64 -8.96 -9.33
N THR A 38 -8.89 -9.98 -8.91
CA THR A 38 -8.14 -9.99 -7.64
C THR A 38 -6.70 -9.52 -7.78
N GLY A 39 -6.25 -9.22 -9.00
CA GLY A 39 -4.87 -8.88 -9.37
C GLY A 39 -4.04 -10.07 -9.86
N PHE A 40 -4.49 -11.30 -9.67
CA PHE A 40 -3.74 -12.52 -10.01
C PHE A 40 -4.12 -13.08 -11.39
N ASN A 41 -3.46 -14.15 -11.81
CA ASN A 41 -3.76 -14.96 -13.02
C ASN A 41 -3.44 -14.31 -14.37
N ALA A 42 -2.99 -13.06 -14.39
CA ALA A 42 -2.50 -12.45 -15.61
C ALA A 42 -1.19 -13.11 -16.08
N THR A 43 -1.21 -13.68 -17.28
CA THR A 43 0.01 -14.10 -17.97
C THR A 43 0.55 -12.95 -18.81
N GLU A 44 1.86 -12.97 -19.09
CA GLU A 44 2.48 -11.99 -19.97
C GLU A 44 1.82 -11.95 -21.36
N GLU A 45 1.58 -13.12 -21.96
CA GLU A 45 0.94 -13.24 -23.26
C GLU A 45 -0.45 -12.59 -23.28
N ALA A 46 -1.29 -12.91 -22.30
CA ALA A 46 -2.64 -12.37 -22.23
C ALA A 46 -2.63 -10.86 -21.91
N TYR A 47 -1.70 -10.39 -21.08
CA TYR A 47 -1.52 -8.95 -20.81
C TYR A 47 -1.13 -8.19 -22.09
N LEU A 48 -0.14 -8.68 -22.83
CA LEU A 48 0.30 -8.06 -24.07
C LEU A 48 -0.78 -8.10 -25.14
N SER A 49 -1.56 -9.19 -25.23
CA SER A 49 -2.70 -9.28 -26.14
C SER A 49 -3.77 -8.25 -25.82
N LEU A 50 -4.14 -8.08 -24.54
CA LEU A 50 -5.13 -7.10 -24.12
C LEU A 50 -4.63 -5.67 -24.37
N CYS A 51 -3.38 -5.38 -24.02
CA CYS A 51 -2.81 -4.04 -24.13
C CYS A 51 -2.29 -3.71 -25.54
N ALA A 52 -2.32 -4.66 -26.48
CA ALA A 52 -1.89 -4.44 -27.86
C ALA A 52 -2.59 -3.22 -28.47
N ASP A 53 -1.78 -2.30 -29.01
CA ASP A 53 -2.18 -1.02 -29.60
C ASP A 53 -2.98 -0.06 -28.70
N ALA A 54 -3.04 -0.31 -27.38
CA ALA A 54 -3.75 0.55 -26.44
C ALA A 54 -3.14 1.96 -26.36
N ASP A 55 -4.01 2.98 -26.34
CA ASP A 55 -3.65 4.37 -26.08
C ASP A 55 -3.60 4.67 -24.58
N ALA A 56 -4.37 3.91 -23.79
CA ALA A 56 -4.37 3.99 -22.33
C ALA A 56 -4.55 2.60 -21.69
N VAL A 57 -3.90 2.41 -20.54
CA VAL A 57 -4.12 1.27 -19.65
C VAL A 57 -4.63 1.81 -18.32
N ILE A 58 -5.64 1.17 -17.75
CA ILE A 58 -6.22 1.54 -16.45
C ILE A 58 -6.53 0.29 -15.62
N GLY A 59 -6.24 0.32 -14.32
CA GLY A 59 -6.54 -0.83 -13.48
C GLY A 59 -5.88 -0.81 -12.12
N GLY A 60 -6.17 -1.86 -11.36
CA GLY A 60 -5.40 -2.23 -10.17
C GLY A 60 -4.05 -2.86 -10.49
N ARG A 61 -3.33 -3.24 -9.43
CA ARG A 61 -2.05 -3.97 -9.51
C ARG A 61 -2.22 -5.39 -10.03
N LEU A 62 -1.30 -5.79 -10.91
CA LEU A 62 -1.18 -7.16 -11.41
C LEU A 62 -0.13 -7.90 -10.56
N GLU A 63 -0.60 -8.74 -9.65
CA GLU A 63 0.28 -9.51 -8.78
C GLU A 63 1.00 -10.61 -9.56
N GLY A 64 2.31 -10.68 -9.38
CA GLY A 64 3.18 -11.63 -10.09
C GLY A 64 3.58 -11.21 -11.51
N LEU A 65 3.09 -10.06 -12.02
CA LEU A 65 3.45 -9.56 -13.35
C LEU A 65 3.96 -8.12 -13.29
N LEU A 66 5.28 -7.97 -13.22
CA LEU A 66 5.94 -6.65 -13.23
C LEU A 66 5.74 -5.92 -14.57
N ILE A 67 5.55 -4.61 -14.55
CA ILE A 67 5.46 -3.78 -15.76
C ILE A 67 6.88 -3.27 -16.09
N THR A 68 7.64 -4.12 -16.75
CA THR A 68 9.06 -3.90 -17.08
C THR A 68 9.22 -3.03 -18.33
N ARG A 69 10.44 -2.53 -18.56
CA ARG A 69 10.83 -1.90 -19.84
C ARG A 69 10.43 -2.72 -21.07
N ASP A 70 10.73 -4.02 -21.08
CA ASP A 70 10.46 -4.88 -22.24
C ASP A 70 8.97 -4.92 -22.57
N ARG A 71 8.09 -4.95 -21.54
CA ARG A 71 6.64 -4.91 -21.72
C ARG A 71 6.17 -3.53 -22.17
N LEU A 72 6.61 -2.47 -21.51
CA LEU A 72 6.26 -1.09 -21.88
C LEU A 72 6.69 -0.73 -23.30
N SER A 73 7.84 -1.22 -23.76
CA SER A 73 8.37 -0.96 -25.11
C SER A 73 7.51 -1.52 -26.24
N GLN A 74 6.69 -2.53 -25.95
CA GLN A 74 5.75 -3.12 -26.91
C GLN A 74 4.48 -2.28 -27.06
N LEU A 75 4.15 -1.43 -26.09
CA LEU A 75 2.94 -0.60 -26.04
C LEU A 75 3.18 0.76 -26.71
N LYS A 76 3.42 0.75 -28.02
CA LYS A 76 3.92 1.92 -28.77
C LYS A 76 2.99 3.14 -28.74
N ASN A 77 1.69 2.93 -28.68
CA ASN A 77 0.69 4.01 -28.66
C ASN A 77 0.39 4.52 -27.24
N LEU A 78 0.87 3.81 -26.22
CA LEU A 78 0.47 4.08 -24.84
C LEU A 78 0.88 5.48 -24.42
N ARG A 79 -0.13 6.27 -24.03
CA ARG A 79 0.03 7.63 -23.51
C ARG A 79 0.08 7.64 -21.99
N ILE A 80 -0.70 6.77 -21.36
CA ILE A 80 -0.90 6.77 -19.91
C ILE A 80 -1.17 5.38 -19.35
N TYR A 81 -0.58 5.10 -18.20
CA TYR A 81 -0.87 3.95 -17.35
C TYR A 81 -1.46 4.44 -16.02
N CYS A 82 -2.77 4.25 -15.84
CA CYS A 82 -3.53 4.67 -14.68
C CYS A 82 -3.66 3.56 -13.62
N ARG A 83 -3.25 3.84 -12.37
CA ARG A 83 -3.40 2.92 -11.23
C ARG A 83 -4.54 3.30 -10.30
N TYR A 84 -5.42 2.34 -9.97
CA TYR A 84 -6.39 2.47 -8.88
C TYR A 84 -5.72 2.44 -7.49
N ASN A 85 -4.52 1.90 -7.39
CA ASN A 85 -3.74 1.81 -6.15
C ASN A 85 -2.87 3.05 -5.93
N ILE A 86 -2.34 3.20 -4.71
CA ILE A 86 -1.36 4.24 -4.36
C ILE A 86 0.06 3.83 -4.76
N GLY A 87 0.46 2.61 -4.41
CA GLY A 87 1.79 2.11 -4.75
C GLY A 87 1.90 1.71 -6.22
N TYR A 88 3.10 1.89 -6.76
CA TYR A 88 3.48 1.71 -8.17
C TYR A 88 4.84 1.03 -8.29
N ASP A 89 5.28 0.34 -7.23
CA ASP A 89 6.59 -0.33 -7.09
C ASP A 89 6.81 -1.48 -8.09
N ASP A 90 5.75 -1.96 -8.74
CA ASP A 90 5.78 -2.99 -9.77
C ASP A 90 5.87 -2.42 -11.20
N ILE A 91 5.94 -1.09 -11.36
CA ILE A 91 6.13 -0.42 -12.66
C ILE A 91 7.53 0.17 -12.74
N ASP A 92 8.24 -0.11 -13.85
CA ASP A 92 9.49 0.54 -14.19
C ASP A 92 9.25 2.00 -14.62
N LEU A 93 9.30 2.92 -13.65
CA LEU A 93 9.06 4.35 -13.89
C LEU A 93 10.13 5.00 -14.75
N GLU A 94 11.38 4.54 -14.69
CA GLU A 94 12.46 5.05 -15.53
C GLU A 94 12.18 4.68 -16.99
N ALA A 95 11.81 3.43 -17.27
CA ALA A 95 11.42 3.01 -18.60
C ALA A 95 10.15 3.71 -19.10
N ALA A 96 9.13 3.89 -18.25
CA ALA A 96 7.93 4.65 -18.62
C ALA A 96 8.29 6.10 -19.00
N THR A 97 9.17 6.73 -18.22
CA THR A 97 9.68 8.09 -18.48
C THR A 97 10.42 8.16 -19.81
N ASP A 98 11.36 7.25 -20.04
CA ASP A 98 12.12 7.15 -21.28
C ASP A 98 11.25 6.89 -22.49
N LEU A 99 10.16 6.14 -22.34
CA LEU A 99 9.24 5.88 -23.43
C LEU A 99 8.25 7.03 -23.62
N GLY A 100 8.19 8.02 -22.73
CA GLY A 100 7.21 9.11 -22.80
C GLY A 100 5.80 8.65 -22.42
N ILE A 101 5.69 7.73 -21.47
CA ILE A 101 4.45 7.17 -20.94
C ILE A 101 4.22 7.76 -19.55
N ILE A 102 3.11 8.46 -19.36
CA ILE A 102 2.72 8.94 -18.03
C ILE A 102 2.26 7.75 -17.19
N VAL A 103 2.69 7.70 -15.94
CA VAL A 103 2.15 6.79 -14.92
C VAL A 103 1.45 7.64 -13.86
N THR A 104 0.25 7.24 -13.45
CA THR A 104 -0.51 7.91 -12.39
C THR A 104 -0.93 6.93 -11.31
N ASN A 105 -1.07 7.44 -10.08
CA ASN A 105 -1.63 6.69 -8.95
C ASN A 105 -2.87 7.37 -8.39
N SER A 106 -3.53 6.71 -7.41
CA SER A 106 -4.77 7.18 -6.81
C SER A 106 -4.62 7.51 -5.33
N PRO A 107 -4.14 8.72 -4.96
CA PRO A 107 -3.97 9.14 -3.57
C PRO A 107 -5.30 9.54 -2.90
N VAL A 108 -6.33 8.70 -3.02
CA VAL A 108 -7.67 8.93 -2.46
C VAL A 108 -7.72 8.54 -0.98
N GLU A 109 -8.46 9.32 -0.19
CA GLU A 109 -8.60 9.09 1.27
C GLU A 109 -9.18 7.73 1.61
N SER A 110 -10.13 7.24 0.82
CA SER A 110 -10.71 5.92 1.04
C SER A 110 -9.70 4.76 0.90
N ASN A 111 -8.52 5.01 0.30
CA ASN A 111 -7.42 4.06 0.23
C ASN A 111 -6.41 4.29 1.37
N TRP A 112 -5.71 5.42 1.42
CA TRP A 112 -4.68 5.61 2.46
C TRP A 112 -5.27 5.68 3.88
N GLY A 113 -6.52 6.12 4.03
CA GLY A 113 -7.22 6.17 5.31
C GLY A 113 -7.56 4.78 5.83
N SER A 114 -8.07 3.90 4.96
CA SER A 114 -8.39 2.52 5.34
C SER A 114 -7.14 1.69 5.65
N VAL A 115 -6.00 1.95 4.98
CA VAL A 115 -4.72 1.35 5.36
C VAL A 115 -4.28 1.75 6.76
N ALA A 116 -4.43 3.03 7.13
CA ALA A 116 -4.12 3.50 8.49
C ALA A 116 -5.06 2.87 9.53
N GLU A 117 -6.36 2.77 9.23
CA GLU A 117 -7.33 2.08 10.09
C GLU A 117 -6.99 0.60 10.28
N ASN A 118 -6.54 -0.09 9.22
CA ASN A 118 -6.12 -1.49 9.32
C ASN A 118 -4.83 -1.64 10.16
N ALA A 119 -3.84 -0.78 9.99
CA ALA A 119 -2.64 -0.78 10.84
C ALA A 119 -2.99 -0.57 12.32
N PHE A 120 -3.91 0.36 12.60
CA PHE A 120 -4.45 0.59 13.93
C PHE A 120 -5.23 -0.61 14.49
N ALA A 121 -6.02 -1.28 13.64
CA ALA A 121 -6.74 -2.50 14.01
C ALA A 121 -5.77 -3.65 14.36
N LEU A 122 -4.73 -3.87 13.54
CA LEU A 122 -3.69 -4.86 13.79
C LEU A 122 -2.96 -4.58 15.12
N MET A 123 -2.61 -3.31 15.36
CA MET A 123 -2.04 -2.87 16.64
C MET A 123 -2.95 -3.23 17.82
N LEU A 124 -4.24 -2.94 17.73
CA LEU A 124 -5.22 -3.25 18.77
C LEU A 124 -5.40 -4.75 18.98
N CYS A 125 -5.46 -5.54 17.91
CA CYS A 125 -5.58 -6.99 17.97
C CYS A 125 -4.43 -7.60 18.77
N LEU A 126 -3.20 -7.13 18.55
CA LEU A 126 -2.01 -7.57 19.29
C LEU A 126 -2.03 -7.07 20.74
N LEU A 127 -2.18 -5.77 20.97
CA LEU A 127 -2.10 -5.19 22.32
C LEU A 127 -3.24 -5.65 23.25
N LYS A 128 -4.42 -5.95 22.69
CA LYS A 128 -5.58 -6.43 23.46
C LYS A 128 -5.75 -7.95 23.41
N ARG A 129 -4.92 -8.64 22.62
CA ARG A 129 -4.95 -10.08 22.36
C ARG A 129 -6.34 -10.55 21.95
N ILE A 130 -6.99 -9.79 21.06
CA ILE A 130 -8.38 -10.06 20.65
C ILE A 130 -8.55 -11.46 20.04
N PRO A 131 -7.72 -11.92 19.08
CA PRO A 131 -7.91 -13.24 18.49
C PRO A 131 -7.82 -14.37 19.52
N GLU A 132 -6.93 -14.23 20.51
CA GLU A 132 -6.71 -15.22 21.56
C GLU A 132 -7.88 -15.25 22.54
N ARG A 133 -8.35 -14.06 22.93
CA ARG A 133 -9.49 -13.91 23.85
C ARG A 133 -10.80 -14.37 23.23
N ASP A 134 -11.01 -14.11 21.94
CA ASP A 134 -12.15 -14.63 21.18
C ASP A 134 -12.10 -16.17 21.14
N ARG A 135 -10.96 -16.75 20.78
CA ARG A 135 -10.76 -18.21 20.76
C ARG A 135 -11.04 -18.84 22.13
N HIS A 136 -10.47 -18.28 23.20
CA HIS A 136 -10.67 -18.76 24.57
C HIS A 136 -12.14 -18.85 24.97
N VAL A 137 -12.93 -17.82 24.66
CA VAL A 137 -14.37 -17.82 24.96
C VAL A 137 -15.12 -18.86 24.09
N ARG A 138 -14.77 -19.00 22.81
CA ARG A 138 -15.39 -19.99 21.91
C ARG A 138 -15.11 -21.43 22.34
N GLU A 139 -13.95 -21.67 22.96
CA GLU A 139 -13.55 -22.97 23.50
C GLU A 139 -14.18 -23.27 24.87
N GLY A 140 -15.09 -22.41 25.37
CA GLY A 140 -15.79 -22.57 26.64
C GLY A 140 -15.04 -21.99 27.84
N GLY A 141 -13.94 -21.29 27.60
CA GLY A 141 -13.19 -20.56 28.62
C GLY A 141 -13.89 -19.29 29.13
N TRP A 142 -13.44 -18.78 30.28
CA TRP A 142 -13.96 -17.55 30.89
C TRP A 142 -12.87 -16.71 31.57
N ARG A 143 -13.19 -15.99 32.66
CA ARG A 143 -12.24 -15.13 33.40
C ARG A 143 -11.04 -15.92 33.92
N GLN A 144 -9.85 -15.48 33.52
CA GLN A 144 -8.54 -15.95 33.98
C GLN A 144 -7.52 -14.82 33.77
N ASP A 145 -6.33 -14.97 34.33
CA ASP A 145 -5.32 -13.90 34.33
C ASP A 145 -4.70 -13.66 32.95
N GLU A 146 -4.55 -14.71 32.13
CA GLU A 146 -3.98 -14.66 30.78
C GLU A 146 -4.96 -15.25 29.77
N PRO A 147 -5.13 -14.72 28.55
CA PRO A 147 -4.36 -13.64 27.94
C PRO A 147 -4.70 -12.24 28.49
N SER A 148 -3.69 -11.52 28.98
CA SER A 148 -3.84 -10.16 29.50
C SER A 148 -3.73 -9.10 28.38
N ALA A 149 -4.39 -7.95 28.57
CA ALA A 149 -4.40 -6.85 27.61
C ALA A 149 -3.58 -5.66 28.12
N GLN A 150 -2.86 -4.99 27.23
CA GLN A 150 -2.08 -3.81 27.56
C GLN A 150 -2.93 -2.53 27.52
N TYR A 151 -2.71 -1.62 28.47
CA TYR A 151 -3.22 -0.25 28.38
C TYR A 151 -2.32 0.57 27.45
N ILE A 152 -2.90 1.44 26.63
CA ILE A 152 -2.15 2.06 25.52
C ILE A 152 -1.72 3.49 25.86
N GLY A 153 -2.67 4.28 26.35
CA GLY A 153 -2.48 5.71 26.54
C GLY A 153 -1.87 6.13 27.86
N ARG A 154 -1.52 7.40 27.97
CA ARG A 154 -1.21 8.02 29.27
C ARG A 154 -2.43 8.08 30.18
N ARG A 155 -2.23 7.90 31.49
CA ARG A 155 -3.27 7.95 32.53
C ARG A 155 -2.99 9.02 33.59
N LEU A 156 -4.02 9.33 34.38
CA LEU A 156 -3.95 10.32 35.46
C LEU A 156 -3.13 9.85 36.68
N ASP A 157 -2.89 8.54 36.80
CA ASP A 157 -2.12 7.94 37.89
C ASP A 157 -0.60 7.87 37.60
N GLY A 158 -0.14 8.54 36.54
CA GLY A 158 1.28 8.57 36.17
C GLY A 158 1.74 7.45 35.25
N TYR A 159 0.85 6.56 34.79
CA TYR A 159 1.22 5.63 33.72
C TYR A 159 1.45 6.40 32.41
N GLU A 160 2.68 6.35 31.90
CA GLU A 160 3.13 7.13 30.74
C GLU A 160 2.49 6.69 29.41
N GLY A 161 1.95 5.47 29.34
CA GLY A 161 1.46 4.89 28.09
C GLY A 161 2.58 4.29 27.26
N LEU A 162 2.19 3.77 26.09
CA LEU A 162 3.09 3.20 25.11
C LEU A 162 3.73 4.29 24.25
N THR A 163 4.93 4.00 23.75
CA THR A 163 5.59 4.76 22.69
C THR A 163 5.31 4.08 21.35
N VAL A 164 4.78 4.84 20.39
CA VAL A 164 4.52 4.36 19.02
C VAL A 164 5.45 5.06 18.06
N GLY A 165 6.25 4.28 17.33
CA GLY A 165 7.18 4.73 16.31
C GLY A 165 6.62 4.52 14.90
N LEU A 166 6.54 5.61 14.13
CA LEU A 166 6.08 5.61 12.74
C LEU A 166 7.27 5.79 11.79
N ILE A 167 7.53 4.80 10.95
CA ILE A 167 8.54 4.88 9.89
C ILE A 167 7.83 5.31 8.61
N GLY A 168 8.06 6.55 8.20
CA GLY A 168 7.28 7.25 7.18
C GLY A 168 6.12 8.04 7.80
N LEU A 169 6.11 9.34 7.52
CA LEU A 169 5.07 10.30 7.89
C LEU A 169 4.39 10.85 6.62
N GLY A 170 4.21 9.96 5.63
CA GLY A 170 3.36 10.19 4.44
C GLY A 170 1.87 10.24 4.80
N ARG A 171 0.98 10.05 3.82
CA ARG A 171 -0.49 10.10 4.04
C ARG A 171 -0.97 9.09 5.10
N VAL A 172 -0.51 7.83 4.99
CA VAL A 172 -0.89 6.75 5.92
C VAL A 172 -0.30 6.99 7.31
N GLY A 173 1.00 7.29 7.42
CA GLY A 173 1.65 7.56 8.71
C GLY A 173 1.07 8.78 9.42
N SER A 174 0.76 9.85 8.67
CA SER A 174 0.08 11.04 9.19
C SER A 174 -1.30 10.70 9.75
N ARG A 175 -2.10 9.93 9.00
CA ARG A 175 -3.42 9.47 9.46
C ARG A 175 -3.33 8.57 10.69
N MET A 176 -2.33 7.68 10.74
CA MET A 176 -2.08 6.84 11.91
C MET A 176 -1.76 7.70 13.14
N ALA A 177 -0.92 8.74 12.99
CA ALA A 177 -0.63 9.70 14.07
C ALA A 177 -1.90 10.40 14.56
N ASP A 178 -2.78 10.85 13.66
CA ASP A 178 -4.05 11.50 14.01
C ASP A 178 -5.00 10.55 14.78
N LEU A 179 -5.11 9.29 14.37
CA LEU A 179 -5.91 8.26 15.04
C LEU A 179 -5.42 7.97 16.46
N LEU A 180 -4.12 8.11 16.70
CA LEU A 180 -3.48 7.86 18.00
C LEU A 180 -3.56 9.05 18.97
N GLN A 181 -3.81 10.28 18.49
CA GLN A 181 -3.82 11.48 19.34
C GLN A 181 -4.75 11.36 20.56
N PRO A 182 -6.01 10.89 20.45
CA PRO A 182 -6.92 10.84 21.58
C PRO A 182 -6.46 9.89 22.70
N TRP A 183 -5.55 8.95 22.39
CA TRP A 183 -4.99 8.03 23.37
C TRP A 183 -3.82 8.61 24.13
N ARG A 184 -3.27 9.77 23.74
CA ARG A 184 -2.18 10.44 24.47
C ARG A 184 -0.96 9.53 24.62
N VAL A 185 -0.60 8.81 23.55
CA VAL A 185 0.64 8.03 23.47
C VAL A 185 1.81 8.94 23.14
N LYS A 186 3.05 8.50 23.40
CA LYS A 186 4.24 9.18 22.88
C LYS A 186 4.43 8.77 21.42
N LEU A 187 4.38 9.72 20.49
CA LEU A 187 4.59 9.45 19.06
C LEU A 187 6.00 9.86 18.62
N LEU A 188 6.75 8.88 18.12
CA LEU A 188 8.01 9.08 17.43
C LEU A 188 7.78 8.90 15.93
N ALA A 189 8.46 9.68 15.10
CA ALA A 189 8.41 9.50 13.66
C ALA A 189 9.79 9.68 13.02
N CYS A 190 10.09 8.87 12.01
CA CYS A 190 11.28 8.95 11.19
C CYS A 190 10.87 9.04 9.72
N ASP A 191 11.06 10.20 9.10
CA ASP A 191 10.82 10.42 7.67
C ASP A 191 11.80 11.50 7.18
N PRO A 192 12.80 11.16 6.34
CA PRO A 192 13.79 12.12 5.87
C PRO A 192 13.29 13.02 4.74
N TYR A 193 12.07 12.81 4.24
CA TYR A 193 11.53 13.47 3.05
C TYR A 193 10.42 14.48 3.33
N VAL A 194 10.02 14.64 4.60
CA VAL A 194 8.98 15.61 5.00
C VAL A 194 9.55 16.76 5.81
N ASP A 195 8.96 17.93 5.64
CA ASP A 195 9.36 19.12 6.40
C ASP A 195 9.04 19.00 7.88
N GLN A 196 9.84 19.69 8.70
CA GLN A 196 9.66 19.79 10.16
C GLN A 196 8.23 20.19 10.57
N SER A 197 7.57 21.03 9.76
CA SER A 197 6.19 21.48 9.99
C SER A 197 5.20 20.32 10.04
N LYS A 198 5.46 19.24 9.30
CA LYS A 198 4.59 18.06 9.26
C LYS A 198 4.63 17.28 10.57
N PHE A 199 5.81 17.14 11.18
CA PHE A 199 5.96 16.52 12.49
C PHE A 199 5.18 17.28 13.57
N VAL A 200 5.28 18.62 13.56
CA VAL A 200 4.55 19.52 14.46
C VAL A 200 3.04 19.39 14.24
N HIS A 201 2.59 19.40 12.99
CA HIS A 201 1.17 19.32 12.66
C HIS A 201 0.50 18.04 13.19
N HIS A 202 1.19 16.90 13.08
CA HIS A 202 0.70 15.61 13.57
C HIS A 202 1.14 15.28 15.01
N ASN A 203 1.71 16.25 15.75
CA ASN A 203 2.18 16.08 17.12
C ASN A 203 3.05 14.82 17.30
N THR A 204 4.04 14.68 16.41
CA THR A 204 5.04 13.60 16.41
C THR A 204 6.42 14.18 16.71
N ILE A 205 7.26 13.43 17.42
CA ILE A 205 8.63 13.81 17.72
C ILE A 205 9.54 13.23 16.61
N PRO A 206 10.22 14.08 15.82
CA PRO A 206 11.15 13.59 14.81
C PRO A 206 12.38 12.97 15.49
N VAL A 207 12.72 11.76 15.08
CA VAL A 207 13.89 11.02 15.59
C VAL A 207 14.55 10.23 14.44
N ASP A 208 15.79 9.81 14.64
CA ASP A 208 16.44 8.87 13.71
C ASP A 208 15.87 7.44 13.86
N MET A 209 16.13 6.60 12.85
CA MET A 209 15.68 5.21 12.81
C MET A 209 16.11 4.41 14.03
N LYS A 210 17.35 4.60 14.51
CA LYS A 210 17.90 3.84 15.63
C LYS A 210 17.14 4.15 16.92
N THR A 211 16.95 5.44 17.20
CA THR A 211 16.22 5.95 18.36
C THR A 211 14.77 5.48 18.32
N LEU A 212 14.12 5.56 17.13
CA LEU A 212 12.76 5.08 16.94
C LEU A 212 12.63 3.60 17.34
N LEU A 213 13.50 2.73 16.82
CA LEU A 213 13.45 1.30 17.10
C LEU A 213 13.72 0.98 18.57
N GLN A 214 14.67 1.67 19.20
CA GLN A 214 15.05 1.45 20.60
C GLN A 214 13.98 1.92 21.60
N GLU A 215 13.28 3.01 21.29
CA GLU A 215 12.32 3.63 22.23
C GLU A 215 10.87 3.18 22.05
N SER A 216 10.51 2.59 20.91
CA SER A 216 9.12 2.25 20.60
C SER A 216 8.67 0.91 21.17
N ASP A 217 7.44 0.88 21.69
CA ASP A 217 6.71 -0.34 22.05
C ASP A 217 5.89 -0.87 20.85
N VAL A 218 5.57 0.01 19.90
CA VAL A 218 4.95 -0.34 18.62
C VAL A 218 5.75 0.32 17.51
N VAL A 219 6.21 -0.45 16.52
CA VAL A 219 6.86 0.09 15.31
C VAL A 219 5.96 -0.18 14.11
N SER A 220 5.61 0.84 13.34
CA SER A 220 4.71 0.74 12.18
C SER A 220 5.34 1.29 10.91
N LEU A 221 5.34 0.50 9.84
CA LEU A 221 5.87 0.87 8.52
C LEU A 221 4.82 1.54 7.62
N HIS A 222 5.17 2.71 7.09
CA HIS A 222 4.34 3.54 6.21
C HIS A 222 5.15 4.24 5.10
N CYS A 223 6.22 3.59 4.61
CA CYS A 223 7.07 4.10 3.53
C CYS A 223 6.92 3.26 2.25
N ASP A 224 7.32 3.83 1.11
CA ASP A 224 7.28 3.17 -0.19
C ASP A 224 8.43 2.16 -0.33
N LEU A 225 8.22 1.09 -1.11
CA LEU A 225 9.27 0.15 -1.49
C LEU A 225 10.05 0.67 -2.69
N ASN A 226 11.36 0.90 -2.50
CA ASN A 226 12.29 1.34 -3.54
C ASN A 226 13.71 0.81 -3.25
N GLY A 227 14.72 1.30 -3.97
CA GLY A 227 16.11 0.86 -3.81
C GLY A 227 16.71 1.15 -2.43
N GLU A 228 16.27 2.20 -1.75
CA GLU A 228 16.77 2.59 -0.42
C GLU A 228 16.06 1.83 0.72
N THR A 229 14.78 1.49 0.53
CA THR A 229 13.93 0.93 1.58
C THR A 229 13.78 -0.59 1.51
N ARG A 230 14.27 -1.23 0.43
CA ARG A 230 14.26 -2.68 0.29
C ARG A 230 15.02 -3.35 1.43
N GLN A 231 14.35 -4.26 2.14
CA GLN A 231 14.89 -4.98 3.31
C GLN A 231 15.54 -4.06 4.36
N MET A 232 15.07 -2.81 4.48
CA MET A 232 15.57 -1.85 5.45
C MET A 232 15.36 -2.30 6.90
N ILE A 233 14.33 -3.13 7.15
CA ILE A 233 14.12 -3.81 8.42
C ILE A 233 14.63 -5.24 8.28
N ASN A 234 15.82 -5.49 8.80
CA ASN A 234 16.47 -6.80 8.82
C ASN A 234 16.88 -7.19 10.25
N GLN A 235 17.69 -8.25 10.40
CA GLN A 235 18.12 -8.78 11.69
C GLN A 235 18.72 -7.71 12.61
N LYS A 236 19.51 -6.77 12.05
CA LYS A 236 20.10 -5.67 12.84
C LYS A 236 19.02 -4.74 13.39
N GLN A 237 18.04 -4.37 12.57
CA GLN A 237 16.94 -3.50 12.98
C GLN A 237 16.03 -4.17 14.01
N PHE A 238 15.66 -5.45 13.81
CA PHE A 238 14.90 -6.19 14.83
C PHE A 238 15.66 -6.30 16.15
N GLY A 239 16.98 -6.51 16.12
CA GLY A 239 17.81 -6.53 17.33
C GLY A 239 17.92 -5.20 18.08
N LEU A 240 17.47 -4.08 17.48
CA LEU A 240 17.37 -2.78 18.17
C LEU A 240 16.03 -2.57 18.86
N MET A 241 15.01 -3.35 18.51
CA MET A 241 13.68 -3.23 19.09
C MET A 241 13.64 -3.77 20.52
N LYS A 242 12.66 -3.34 21.30
CA LYS A 242 12.41 -3.92 22.63
C LYS A 242 11.91 -5.36 22.47
N PRO A 243 12.28 -6.28 23.38
CA PRO A 243 11.69 -7.63 23.42
C PRO A 243 10.17 -7.63 23.54
N THR A 244 9.60 -6.59 24.14
CA THR A 244 8.15 -6.40 24.29
C THR A 244 7.48 -5.69 23.12
N ALA A 245 8.25 -5.23 22.12
CA ALA A 245 7.72 -4.45 21.03
C ALA A 245 6.90 -5.30 20.06
N ILE A 246 5.88 -4.70 19.48
CA ILE A 246 5.17 -5.28 18.32
C ILE A 246 5.51 -4.51 17.04
N PHE A 247 5.55 -5.24 15.93
CA PHE A 247 5.89 -4.71 14.61
C PHE A 247 4.69 -4.74 13.67
N LEU A 248 4.42 -3.66 12.93
CA LEU A 248 3.28 -3.56 12.02
C LEU A 248 3.77 -3.26 10.61
N ASN A 249 3.30 -4.04 9.64
CA ASN A 249 3.56 -3.78 8.22
C ASN A 249 2.26 -3.85 7.41
N THR A 250 1.83 -2.69 6.93
CA THR A 250 0.73 -2.52 5.98
C THR A 250 1.19 -1.78 4.72
N ALA A 251 2.51 -1.65 4.54
CA ALA A 251 3.12 -0.94 3.42
C ALA A 251 3.48 -1.92 2.29
N ARG A 252 4.62 -2.61 2.40
CA ARG A 252 5.06 -3.65 1.45
C ARG A 252 5.89 -4.72 2.16
N GLY A 253 5.75 -5.98 1.74
CA GLY A 253 6.56 -7.07 2.27
C GLY A 253 8.06 -6.88 2.02
N GLY A 254 8.43 -6.43 0.82
CA GLY A 254 9.84 -6.21 0.45
C GLY A 254 10.61 -5.15 1.25
N LEU A 255 9.97 -4.42 2.17
CA LEU A 255 10.64 -3.52 3.12
C LEU A 255 11.35 -4.30 4.25
N VAL A 256 10.98 -5.56 4.42
CA VAL A 256 11.40 -6.41 5.53
C VAL A 256 12.13 -7.63 4.97
N ASP A 257 13.24 -8.00 5.60
CA ASP A 257 13.83 -9.33 5.43
C ASP A 257 12.95 -10.34 6.18
N TYR A 258 12.24 -11.20 5.44
CA TYR A 258 11.24 -12.11 5.99
C TYR A 258 11.85 -13.22 6.85
N ASP A 259 13.06 -13.67 6.53
CA ASP A 259 13.78 -14.63 7.35
C ASP A 259 14.20 -13.99 8.68
N ALA A 260 14.63 -12.72 8.64
CA ALA A 260 14.92 -11.97 9.86
C ALA A 260 13.67 -11.73 10.71
N LEU A 261 12.51 -11.41 10.10
CA LEU A 261 11.24 -11.25 10.80
C LEU A 261 10.81 -12.56 11.47
N PHE A 262 10.84 -13.67 10.74
CA PHE A 262 10.52 -14.99 11.29
C PHE A 262 11.42 -15.32 12.48
N ASN A 263 12.74 -15.19 12.31
CA ASN A 263 13.70 -15.44 13.39
C ASN A 263 13.48 -14.54 14.60
N ALA A 264 13.14 -13.27 14.40
CA ALA A 264 12.88 -12.33 15.48
C ALA A 264 11.64 -12.71 16.29
N LEU A 265 10.60 -13.22 15.65
CA LEU A 265 9.38 -13.70 16.30
C LEU A 265 9.56 -15.07 16.96
N ASP A 266 10.21 -16.01 16.27
CA ASP A 266 10.45 -17.37 16.76
C ASP A 266 11.32 -17.35 18.03
N LYS A 267 12.35 -16.49 18.06
CA LYS A 267 13.31 -16.37 19.16
C LYS A 267 12.97 -15.29 20.19
N ASP A 268 11.74 -14.76 20.15
CA ASP A 268 11.26 -13.73 21.10
C ASP A 268 12.16 -12.48 21.18
N VAL A 269 12.80 -12.10 20.06
CA VAL A 269 13.51 -10.82 19.91
C VAL A 269 12.51 -9.66 19.91
N ILE A 270 11.30 -9.90 19.39
CA ILE A 270 10.14 -9.02 19.50
C ILE A 270 8.91 -9.84 19.90
N ALA A 271 7.89 -9.19 20.47
CA ALA A 271 6.75 -9.87 21.06
C ALA A 271 5.70 -10.34 20.03
N GLY A 272 5.61 -9.67 18.88
CA GLY A 272 4.64 -10.03 17.86
C GLY A 272 4.65 -9.13 16.63
N ALA A 273 3.89 -9.54 15.61
CA ALA A 273 3.77 -8.77 14.36
C ALA A 273 2.34 -8.77 13.78
N GLY A 274 1.94 -7.64 13.22
CA GLY A 274 0.69 -7.46 12.47
C GLY A 274 1.02 -7.18 11.01
N LEU A 275 0.62 -8.07 10.10
CA LEU A 275 1.05 -8.03 8.69
C LEU A 275 -0.16 -8.09 7.77
N ASP A 276 -0.30 -7.10 6.90
CA ASP A 276 -1.25 -7.16 5.76
C ASP A 276 -0.54 -7.52 4.44
N VAL A 277 0.79 -7.43 4.40
CA VAL A 277 1.59 -7.60 3.18
C VAL A 277 2.67 -8.64 3.41
N PHE A 278 3.13 -9.27 2.33
CA PHE A 278 4.08 -10.38 2.33
C PHE A 278 5.17 -10.21 1.26
N GLU A 279 6.36 -10.80 1.46
CA GLU A 279 7.41 -10.78 0.42
C GLU A 279 6.96 -11.51 -0.84
N ILE A 280 6.28 -12.66 -0.65
CA ILE A 280 5.64 -13.42 -1.71
C ILE A 280 4.13 -13.34 -1.50
N GLU A 281 3.43 -12.82 -2.50
CA GLU A 281 1.98 -12.73 -2.51
C GLU A 281 1.41 -13.50 -3.72
N PRO A 282 0.44 -14.41 -3.51
CA PRO A 282 -0.19 -14.74 -2.24
C PRO A 282 0.76 -15.49 -1.29
N LEU A 283 0.55 -15.34 0.02
CA LEU A 283 1.36 -16.01 1.03
C LEU A 283 1.34 -17.54 0.80
N PRO A 284 2.50 -18.20 0.61
CA PRO A 284 2.55 -19.65 0.43
C PRO A 284 1.96 -20.41 1.62
N LYS A 285 1.24 -21.50 1.36
CA LYS A 285 0.58 -22.32 2.40
C LYS A 285 1.56 -22.95 3.38
N GLN A 286 2.82 -23.11 2.98
CA GLN A 286 3.91 -23.67 3.78
C GLN A 286 4.80 -22.56 4.40
N SER A 287 4.37 -21.30 4.35
CA SER A 287 5.15 -20.21 4.94
C SER A 287 5.27 -20.41 6.46
N PRO A 288 6.49 -20.40 7.02
CA PRO A 288 6.71 -20.72 8.43
C PRO A 288 6.10 -19.68 9.38
N ILE A 289 5.80 -18.47 8.88
CA ILE A 289 5.13 -17.43 9.66
C ILE A 289 3.71 -17.84 10.09
N LEU A 290 3.08 -18.77 9.37
CA LEU A 290 1.76 -19.31 9.68
C LEU A 290 1.76 -20.16 10.97
N ASP A 291 2.91 -20.71 11.35
CA ASP A 291 3.06 -21.59 12.50
C ASP A 291 3.35 -20.84 13.81
N LEU A 292 3.51 -19.51 13.75
CA LEU A 292 3.82 -18.66 14.92
C LEU A 292 2.62 -18.38 15.84
N GLY A 293 1.46 -18.97 15.53
CA GLY A 293 0.27 -18.91 16.38
C GLY A 293 -0.15 -17.48 16.70
N ASN A 294 -0.31 -17.18 17.99
CA ASN A 294 -0.84 -15.89 18.43
C ASN A 294 0.19 -14.74 18.41
N LYS A 295 1.47 -15.02 18.12
CA LYS A 295 2.49 -13.96 17.95
C LYS A 295 2.22 -13.10 16.71
N VAL A 296 1.41 -13.59 15.77
CA VAL A 296 1.13 -12.91 14.52
C VAL A 296 -0.35 -12.69 14.29
N VAL A 297 -0.69 -11.54 13.68
CA VAL A 297 -2.01 -11.27 13.11
C VAL A 297 -1.81 -10.97 11.64
N LEU A 298 -2.44 -11.76 10.78
CA LEU A 298 -2.21 -11.75 9.34
C LEU A 298 -3.49 -11.37 8.60
N THR A 299 -3.41 -10.46 7.63
CA THR A 299 -4.52 -10.09 6.74
C THR A 299 -4.08 -10.14 5.27
N PRO A 300 -4.98 -10.40 4.31
CA PRO A 300 -4.61 -10.79 2.94
C PRO A 300 -4.47 -9.60 1.98
N HIS A 301 -3.57 -8.66 2.26
CA HIS A 301 -3.30 -7.44 1.49
C HIS A 301 -4.58 -6.73 1.04
N SER A 302 -5.50 -6.57 2.00
CA SER A 302 -6.85 -6.11 1.73
C SER A 302 -7.21 -4.86 2.50
N ALA A 303 -6.25 -4.20 3.15
CA ALA A 303 -6.52 -2.99 3.94
C ALA A 303 -7.23 -1.89 3.13
N GLY A 304 -6.91 -1.75 1.84
CA GLY A 304 -7.56 -0.79 0.94
C GLY A 304 -8.95 -1.23 0.40
N ARG A 305 -9.38 -2.47 0.66
CA ARG A 305 -10.63 -3.06 0.14
C ARG A 305 -11.79 -2.86 1.14
N THR A 306 -12.32 -1.64 1.21
CA THR A 306 -13.50 -1.32 2.03
C THR A 306 -14.75 -1.07 1.17
N PRO A 307 -15.99 -1.25 1.69
CA PRO A 307 -17.20 -0.74 1.05
C PRO A 307 -17.10 0.79 0.88
N GLY A 308 -17.10 1.28 -0.36
CA GLY A 308 -16.79 2.69 -0.68
C GLY A 308 -15.30 3.05 -0.82
N GLY A 309 -14.40 2.06 -0.62
CA GLY A 309 -12.95 2.11 -0.78
C GLY A 309 -12.46 2.20 -2.23
N ILE A 310 -11.25 1.65 -2.52
CA ILE A 310 -10.53 1.69 -3.83
C ILE A 310 -11.46 1.66 -5.06
N ASN A 311 -12.57 0.93 -5.01
CA ASN A 311 -13.41 0.70 -6.18
C ASN A 311 -14.24 1.89 -6.67
N ARG A 312 -14.54 2.93 -5.87
CA ARG A 312 -15.35 4.06 -6.37
C ARG A 312 -14.53 5.30 -6.64
N ASN A 313 -13.93 5.88 -5.61
CA ASN A 313 -13.25 7.18 -5.76
C ASN A 313 -11.98 7.08 -6.61
N ALA A 314 -11.22 5.98 -6.51
CA ALA A 314 -10.03 5.80 -7.34
C ALA A 314 -10.41 5.54 -8.80
N VAL A 315 -11.46 4.75 -9.05
CA VAL A 315 -11.99 4.52 -10.40
C VAL A 315 -12.44 5.84 -11.05
N VAL A 316 -13.24 6.64 -10.36
CA VAL A 316 -13.70 7.95 -10.85
C VAL A 316 -12.52 8.87 -11.13
N LEU A 317 -11.58 8.97 -10.17
CA LEU A 317 -10.38 9.79 -10.31
C LEU A 317 -9.53 9.37 -11.52
N GLN A 318 -9.26 8.07 -11.68
CA GLN A 318 -8.43 7.58 -12.79
C GLN A 318 -9.14 7.67 -14.14
N THR A 319 -10.47 7.58 -14.17
CA THR A 319 -11.25 7.78 -15.39
C THR A 319 -11.11 9.23 -15.87
N GLU A 320 -11.28 10.21 -14.97
CA GLU A 320 -11.07 11.64 -15.26
C GLU A 320 -9.63 11.92 -15.75
N ILE A 321 -8.64 11.34 -15.07
CA ILE A 321 -7.21 11.44 -15.42
C ILE A 321 -6.92 10.86 -16.80
N LEU A 322 -7.45 9.67 -17.09
CA LEU A 322 -7.29 8.99 -18.37
C LEU A 322 -7.88 9.84 -19.50
N LEU A 323 -9.11 10.30 -19.35
CA LEU A 323 -9.77 11.13 -20.35
C LEU A 323 -9.03 12.47 -20.57
N THR A 324 -8.48 13.06 -19.51
CA THR A 324 -7.65 14.26 -19.61
C THR A 324 -6.39 14.01 -20.46
N ALA A 325 -5.69 12.90 -20.23
CA ALA A 325 -4.52 12.52 -21.02
C ALA A 325 -4.86 12.21 -22.49
N LEU A 326 -6.00 11.57 -22.76
CA LEU A 326 -6.48 11.32 -24.12
C LEU A 326 -6.84 12.60 -24.89
N ARG A 327 -7.22 13.67 -24.18
CA ARG A 327 -7.40 15.02 -24.77
C ARG A 327 -6.08 15.74 -25.06
N GLY A 328 -4.93 15.12 -24.78
CA GLY A 328 -3.61 15.74 -24.97
C GLY A 328 -3.23 16.73 -23.87
N VAL A 329 -3.95 16.73 -22.74
CA VAL A 329 -3.69 17.58 -21.57
C VAL A 329 -2.95 16.78 -20.50
N VAL A 330 -1.95 17.38 -19.86
CA VAL A 330 -1.23 16.74 -18.75
C VAL A 330 -2.19 16.55 -17.56
N PRO A 331 -2.43 15.30 -17.11
CA PRO A 331 -3.32 15.04 -16.01
C PRO A 331 -2.67 15.34 -14.65
N LYS A 332 -3.49 15.37 -13.59
CA LYS A 332 -3.04 15.37 -12.20
C LYS A 332 -2.50 13.99 -11.79
N CYS A 333 -1.87 13.91 -10.62
CA CYS A 333 -1.39 12.67 -10.00
C CYS A 333 -0.33 11.88 -10.82
N VAL A 334 0.44 12.55 -11.67
CA VAL A 334 1.59 11.98 -12.36
C VAL A 334 2.68 11.64 -11.34
N VAL A 335 3.14 10.39 -11.30
CA VAL A 335 4.18 9.94 -10.36
C VAL A 335 5.59 10.05 -10.95
N ASN A 336 5.71 10.03 -12.29
CA ASN A 336 6.97 10.18 -13.00
C ASN A 336 7.07 11.55 -13.70
N THR A 337 7.12 12.65 -12.94
CA THR A 337 7.04 14.02 -13.48
C THR A 337 8.10 14.39 -14.51
N GLU A 338 9.25 13.72 -14.50
CA GLU A 338 10.31 13.92 -15.50
C GLU A 338 9.88 13.50 -16.92
N VAL A 339 8.77 12.75 -17.08
CA VAL A 339 8.25 12.33 -18.39
C VAL A 339 7.63 13.47 -19.18
N LEU A 340 7.22 14.55 -18.52
CA LEU A 340 6.34 15.57 -19.10
C LEU A 340 6.87 16.22 -20.38
N PRO A 341 8.17 16.56 -20.53
CA PRO A 341 8.70 17.10 -21.78
C PRO A 341 8.51 16.14 -22.96
N LYS A 342 8.89 14.87 -22.78
CA LYS A 342 8.80 13.83 -23.81
C LYS A 342 7.36 13.45 -24.12
N TRP A 343 6.50 13.37 -23.10
CA TRP A 343 5.08 13.11 -23.29
C TRP A 343 4.41 14.20 -24.11
N ARG A 344 4.72 15.48 -23.85
CA ARG A 344 4.20 16.62 -24.63
C ARG A 344 4.67 16.58 -26.08
N GLU A 345 5.93 16.22 -26.34
CA GLU A 345 6.44 16.05 -27.71
C GLU A 345 5.66 14.96 -28.47
N ARG A 346 5.39 13.82 -27.83
CA ARG A 346 4.67 12.70 -28.44
C ARG A 346 3.18 13.02 -28.64
N PHE A 347 2.51 13.56 -27.62
CA PHE A 347 1.05 13.55 -27.49
C PHE A 347 0.41 14.87 -27.08
N GLY A 348 1.20 15.87 -26.67
CA GLY A 348 0.68 17.17 -26.26
C GLY A 348 -0.19 17.79 -27.35
N ASP A 349 -1.34 18.34 -26.94
CA ASP A 349 -2.33 19.01 -27.79
C ASP A 349 -2.97 18.14 -28.89
N LYS A 350 -2.65 16.83 -28.94
CA LYS A 350 -3.26 15.86 -29.86
C LYS A 350 -4.45 15.17 -29.20
N CYS A 351 -5.63 15.73 -29.39
CA CYS A 351 -6.90 15.17 -28.90
C CYS A 351 -7.25 13.86 -29.62
N LEU A 352 -7.55 12.78 -28.88
CA LEU A 352 -8.10 11.54 -29.42
C LEU A 352 -9.61 11.37 -29.19
N ILE A 353 -10.19 12.18 -28.30
CA ILE A 353 -11.59 12.12 -27.85
C ILE A 353 -12.24 13.50 -27.78
#